data_AF-A0A7C4HZG0-F1
#
_entry.id   AF-A0A7C4HZG0-F1
#
_cell.length_a   1.000
_cell.length_b   1.000
_cell.length_c   1.000
_cell.angle_alpha   90.00
_cell.angle_beta   90.00
_cell.angle_gamma   90.00
#
_symmetry.space_group_name_H-M   'P 1'
#
loop_
_entity.id
_entity.type
_entity.pdbx_description
1 polymer ?
#
loop_
_entity_poly.entity_id
_entity_poly.type
_entity_poly.pdbx_seq_one_letter_code
_entity_poly.pdbx_strand_id
1 'polypeptide(L)'
;MPLDYQEWFITMCLEAMNRFPKPRRNGTINLGEAQKRNEKAKIRCVGMTFETRPDWAKEQHVDFMLKLGATKVELGVQTVYDDILKGVKRGHTVKDSIIATRILKDAGLKVTYHLMPGLPGSTPELDFEAFKTVFEDPDFRPDGLKIYPTLVLPGSELYELWKKAEYKALEVDEVIDLLCRVKPLIPKWIRVMRVQRDVPAQLISAGVRKSNLRELVLEELKRRGLKCRCIRCREVGIAMLKRGITAKPENVKLLVEKYEASMGIEVFVSFEDVIQDLLIGFARLRIPSQLAHRPEVGRKAALLRELKVCGPQIPVGVRTVEGWQHKGFGARLLNEVERIAKEEYDLRLLLVTSGIGAKPYYRAFGYRKYPNSPYMYKRLR
;
A
#
# COMPACT_ATOMS: atom_id res chain seq x y z
N MET A 1 2.09 -13.63 -18.35
CA MET A 1 2.25 -15.02 -17.87
C MET A 1 0.92 -15.73 -18.01
N PRO A 2 0.91 -17.02 -18.40
CA PRO A 2 -0.31 -17.83 -18.40
C PRO A 2 -1.04 -17.79 -17.05
N LEU A 3 -2.38 -17.83 -17.06
CA LEU A 3 -3.21 -17.70 -15.85
C LEU A 3 -3.11 -18.93 -14.94
N ASP A 4 -3.01 -20.11 -15.53
CA ASP A 4 -2.77 -21.39 -14.87
C ASP A 4 -1.45 -21.40 -14.08
N TYR A 5 -0.38 -20.82 -14.64
CA TYR A 5 0.90 -20.64 -13.94
C TYR A 5 0.74 -19.76 -12.69
N GLN A 6 0.03 -18.64 -12.80
CA GLN A 6 -0.18 -17.72 -11.68
C GLN A 6 -0.99 -18.38 -10.56
N GLU A 7 -2.06 -19.10 -10.92
CA GLU A 7 -2.88 -19.86 -9.97
C GLU A 7 -2.07 -20.95 -9.28
N TRP A 8 -1.29 -21.72 -10.05
CA TRP A 8 -0.39 -22.74 -9.51
C TRP A 8 0.65 -22.14 -8.56
N PHE A 9 1.31 -21.04 -8.97
CA PHE A 9 2.35 -20.40 -8.18
C PHE A 9 1.83 -19.95 -6.81
N ILE A 10 0.69 -19.26 -6.79
CA ILE A 10 0.06 -18.81 -5.54
C ILE A 10 -0.39 -20.00 -4.69
N THR A 11 -0.94 -21.05 -5.31
CA THR A 11 -1.32 -22.27 -4.61
C THR A 11 -0.11 -22.90 -3.90
N MET A 12 1.03 -22.98 -4.59
CA MET A 12 2.26 -23.52 -4.02
C MET A 12 2.83 -22.65 -2.89
N CYS A 13 2.75 -21.32 -2.99
CA CYS A 13 3.11 -20.42 -1.89
C CYS A 13 2.25 -20.65 -0.65
N LEU A 14 0.92 -20.76 -0.81
CA LEU A 14 0.00 -21.04 0.29
C LEU A 14 0.27 -22.42 0.90
N GLU A 15 0.55 -23.42 0.07
CA GLU A 15 0.85 -24.77 0.56
C GLU A 15 2.14 -24.84 1.37
N ALA A 16 3.17 -24.06 0.99
CA ALA A 16 4.37 -23.93 1.80
C ALA A 16 4.04 -23.41 3.22
N MET A 17 3.17 -22.39 3.32
CA MET A 17 2.72 -21.86 4.62
C MET A 17 1.84 -22.86 5.38
N ASN A 18 0.96 -23.58 4.67
CA ASN A 18 0.01 -24.51 5.27
C ASN A 18 0.68 -25.72 5.91
N ARG A 19 1.76 -26.22 5.29
CA ARG A 19 2.39 -27.48 5.70
C ARG A 19 3.54 -27.29 6.68
N PHE A 20 4.19 -26.13 6.69
CA PHE A 20 5.42 -25.94 7.47
C PHE A 20 5.26 -26.36 8.96
N PRO A 21 6.20 -27.14 9.53
CA PRO A 21 7.47 -27.61 8.95
C PRO A 21 7.39 -28.97 8.22
N LYS A 22 6.19 -29.52 8.00
CA LYS A 22 5.99 -30.84 7.39
C LYS A 22 6.34 -30.87 5.89
N PRO A 23 6.79 -32.02 5.36
CA PRO A 23 7.11 -32.16 3.93
C PRO A 23 5.86 -32.09 3.04
N ARG A 24 6.07 -32.01 1.72
CA ARG A 24 5.01 -32.00 0.70
C ARG A 24 4.23 -33.31 0.74
N ARG A 25 2.89 -33.24 0.73
CA ARG A 25 2.02 -34.40 0.48
C ARG A 25 1.85 -34.62 -1.02
N ASN A 26 1.71 -35.88 -1.43
CA ASN A 26 1.34 -36.25 -2.79
C ASN A 26 -0.12 -35.89 -3.06
N GLY A 27 -0.42 -35.36 -4.25
CA GLY A 27 -1.76 -34.96 -4.69
C GLY A 27 -1.81 -33.61 -5.42
N THR A 28 -2.84 -33.44 -6.25
CA THR A 28 -3.20 -32.16 -6.84
C THR A 28 -3.99 -31.35 -5.80
N ILE A 29 -3.58 -30.10 -5.59
CA ILE A 29 -4.24 -29.19 -4.65
C ILE A 29 -4.75 -28.01 -5.46
N ASN A 30 -6.04 -27.70 -5.33
CA ASN A 30 -6.61 -26.52 -5.97
C ASN A 30 -6.44 -25.29 -5.06
N LEU A 31 -6.45 -24.10 -5.68
CA LEU A 31 -6.28 -22.83 -5.00
C LEU A 31 -7.29 -22.65 -3.85
N GLY A 32 -8.55 -22.99 -4.07
CA GLY A 32 -9.63 -22.79 -3.10
C GLY A 32 -9.43 -23.58 -1.80
N GLU A 33 -8.94 -24.81 -1.89
CA GLU A 33 -8.61 -25.64 -0.73
C GLU A 33 -7.38 -25.09 0.01
N ALA A 34 -6.32 -24.72 -0.73
CA ALA A 34 -5.12 -24.13 -0.15
C ALA A 34 -5.44 -22.83 0.62
N GLN A 35 -6.31 -21.97 0.06
CA GLN A 35 -6.80 -20.77 0.73
C GLN A 35 -7.59 -21.11 2.01
N LYS A 36 -8.57 -22.03 1.93
CA LYS A 36 -9.38 -22.45 3.11
C LYS A 36 -8.51 -23.00 4.24
N ARG A 37 -7.50 -23.82 3.90
CA ARG A 37 -6.53 -24.35 4.86
C ARG A 37 -5.70 -23.23 5.49
N ASN A 38 -5.28 -22.25 4.70
CA ASN A 38 -4.45 -21.14 5.19
C ASN A 38 -5.16 -20.24 6.21
N GLU A 39 -6.49 -20.13 6.15
CA GLU A 39 -7.25 -19.39 7.16
C GLU A 39 -7.04 -19.91 8.59
N LYS A 40 -6.70 -21.21 8.74
CA LYS A 40 -6.48 -21.89 10.02
C LYS A 40 -5.03 -22.34 10.23
N ALA A 41 -4.14 -22.08 9.27
CA ALA A 41 -2.75 -22.51 9.35
C ALA A 41 -1.98 -21.82 10.48
N LYS A 42 -0.86 -22.45 10.89
CA LYS A 42 0.10 -21.88 11.85
C LYS A 42 0.80 -20.65 11.26
N ILE A 43 1.21 -20.74 10.00
CA ILE A 43 1.74 -19.60 9.23
C ILE A 43 0.62 -19.08 8.33
N ARG A 44 0.23 -17.82 8.54
CA ARG A 44 -0.95 -17.22 7.91
C ARG A 44 -0.58 -16.16 6.89
N CYS A 45 -1.17 -16.25 5.69
CA CYS A 45 -1.08 -15.20 4.68
C CYS A 45 -2.04 -14.06 5.04
N VAL A 46 -1.56 -13.09 5.82
CA VAL A 46 -2.37 -11.92 6.27
C VAL A 46 -2.44 -10.79 5.25
N GLY A 47 -1.68 -10.89 4.16
CA GLY A 47 -1.69 -9.93 3.06
C GLY A 47 -0.86 -10.45 1.90
N MET A 48 -1.30 -10.10 0.69
CA MET A 48 -0.65 -10.45 -0.56
C MET A 48 -0.55 -9.21 -1.43
N THR A 49 0.64 -9.00 -1.99
CA THR A 49 0.98 -7.84 -2.82
C THR A 49 1.33 -8.30 -4.21
N PHE A 50 0.69 -7.73 -5.21
CA PHE A 50 1.05 -7.92 -6.62
C PHE A 50 1.73 -6.66 -7.12
N GLU A 51 2.84 -6.80 -7.83
CA GLU A 51 3.48 -5.69 -8.53
C GLU A 51 3.15 -5.84 -10.02
N THR A 52 2.69 -4.76 -10.66
CA THR A 52 2.26 -4.80 -12.06
C THR A 52 2.47 -3.46 -12.76
N ARG A 53 2.41 -3.49 -14.09
CA ARG A 53 2.32 -2.28 -14.90
C ARG A 53 0.87 -1.75 -14.90
N PRO A 54 0.66 -0.43 -14.99
CA PRO A 54 -0.68 0.15 -15.08
C PRO A 54 -1.60 -0.46 -16.16
N ASP A 55 -1.07 -0.72 -17.36
CA ASP A 55 -1.82 -1.31 -18.47
C ASP A 55 -2.25 -2.78 -18.24
N TRP A 56 -1.66 -3.43 -17.22
CA TRP A 56 -1.99 -4.77 -16.74
C TRP A 56 -2.84 -4.77 -15.46
N ALA A 57 -3.52 -3.67 -15.15
CA ALA A 57 -4.43 -3.55 -14.01
C ALA A 57 -5.87 -3.17 -14.43
N LYS A 58 -6.32 -3.73 -15.55
CA LYS A 58 -7.72 -3.68 -16.03
C LYS A 58 -8.63 -4.55 -15.16
N GLU A 59 -9.94 -4.36 -15.27
CA GLU A 59 -10.97 -5.03 -14.45
C GLU A 59 -10.77 -6.55 -14.36
N GLN A 60 -10.62 -7.24 -15.50
CA GLN A 60 -10.36 -8.68 -15.54
C GLN A 60 -9.07 -9.11 -14.81
N HIS A 61 -8.02 -8.29 -14.87
CA HIS A 61 -6.76 -8.57 -14.18
C HIS A 61 -6.94 -8.41 -12.66
N VAL A 62 -7.65 -7.36 -12.25
CA VAL A 62 -7.96 -7.09 -10.84
C VAL A 62 -8.85 -8.18 -10.25
N ASP A 63 -9.83 -8.65 -11.00
CA ASP A 63 -10.70 -9.77 -10.62
C ASP A 63 -9.90 -11.05 -10.40
N PHE A 64 -8.93 -11.31 -11.27
CA PHE A 64 -8.04 -12.46 -11.13
C PHE A 64 -7.08 -12.30 -9.93
N MET A 65 -6.48 -11.14 -9.73
CA MET A 65 -5.66 -10.85 -8.53
C MET A 65 -6.46 -11.07 -7.24
N LEU A 66 -7.71 -10.62 -7.21
CA LEU A 66 -8.64 -10.83 -6.10
C LEU A 66 -8.94 -12.32 -5.86
N LYS A 67 -9.18 -13.10 -6.93
CA LYS A 67 -9.35 -14.56 -6.86
C LYS A 67 -8.13 -15.23 -6.18
N LEU A 68 -6.92 -14.79 -6.53
CA LEU A 68 -5.67 -15.29 -5.96
C LEU A 68 -5.50 -14.92 -4.48
N GLY A 69 -6.17 -13.86 -4.01
CA GLY A 69 -6.12 -13.39 -2.62
C GLY A 69 -5.34 -12.09 -2.43
N ALA A 70 -5.19 -11.29 -3.49
CA ALA A 70 -4.57 -9.98 -3.42
C ALA A 70 -5.25 -9.07 -2.39
N THR A 71 -4.43 -8.29 -1.68
CA THR A 71 -4.88 -7.24 -0.75
C THR A 71 -4.31 -5.87 -1.09
N LYS A 72 -3.26 -5.84 -1.93
CA LYS A 72 -2.53 -4.66 -2.34
C LYS A 72 -1.98 -4.88 -3.74
N VAL A 73 -1.98 -3.83 -4.55
CA VAL A 73 -1.32 -3.78 -5.85
C VAL A 73 -0.37 -2.60 -5.87
N GLU A 74 0.83 -2.83 -6.39
CA GLU A 74 1.82 -1.80 -6.60
C GLU A 74 1.96 -1.54 -8.09
N LEU A 75 1.65 -0.31 -8.48
CA LEU A 75 1.68 0.13 -9.86
C LEU A 75 3.03 0.75 -10.18
N GLY A 76 3.64 0.24 -11.24
CA GLY A 76 4.85 0.79 -11.84
C GLY A 76 4.61 2.12 -12.58
N VAL A 77 4.07 3.14 -11.91
CA VAL A 77 3.71 4.46 -12.51
C VAL A 77 4.94 5.20 -13.04
N GLN A 78 6.00 5.23 -12.24
CA GLN A 78 7.28 5.91 -12.46
C GLN A 78 7.19 7.44 -12.40
N THR A 79 6.37 8.05 -13.26
CA THR A 79 6.15 9.50 -13.34
C THR A 79 4.74 9.77 -13.88
N VAL A 80 4.28 11.01 -13.75
CA VAL A 80 2.96 11.48 -14.22
C VAL A 80 3.04 12.25 -15.54
N TYR A 81 4.14 12.10 -16.29
CA TYR A 81 4.37 12.78 -17.56
C TYR A 81 4.56 11.76 -18.71
N ASP A 82 3.69 11.82 -19.72
CA ASP A 82 3.66 10.87 -20.84
C ASP A 82 4.88 10.99 -21.77
N ASP A 83 5.43 12.18 -21.93
CA ASP A 83 6.65 12.43 -22.70
C ASP A 83 7.88 11.73 -22.09
N ILE A 84 8.03 11.80 -20.76
CA ILE A 84 9.08 11.07 -20.03
C ILE A 84 8.85 9.57 -20.13
N LEU A 85 7.62 9.09 -19.91
CA LEU A 85 7.28 7.66 -20.05
C LEU A 85 7.62 7.14 -21.45
N LYS A 86 7.27 7.90 -22.50
CA LYS A 86 7.60 7.57 -23.89
C LYS A 86 9.11 7.59 -24.12
N GLY A 87 9.82 8.58 -23.61
CA GLY A 87 11.27 8.72 -23.71
C GLY A 87 12.02 7.53 -23.12
N VAL A 88 11.54 6.99 -21.99
CA VAL A 88 12.10 5.76 -21.37
C VAL A 88 11.43 4.47 -21.87
N LYS A 89 10.70 4.54 -23.00
CA LYS A 89 10.04 3.41 -23.67
C LYS A 89 9.15 2.58 -22.75
N ARG A 90 8.43 3.25 -21.82
CA ARG A 90 7.37 2.60 -21.05
C ARG A 90 6.20 2.27 -21.95
N GLY A 91 5.63 1.07 -21.76
CA GLY A 91 4.49 0.60 -22.54
C GLY A 91 3.13 0.97 -21.92
N HIS A 92 3.08 1.97 -21.06
CA HIS A 92 1.86 2.47 -20.41
C HIS A 92 1.87 3.99 -20.41
N THR A 93 0.68 4.57 -20.30
CA THR A 93 0.45 6.03 -20.22
C THR A 93 0.08 6.46 -18.79
N VAL A 94 0.07 7.76 -18.55
CA VAL A 94 -0.48 8.35 -17.32
C VAL A 94 -1.97 7.97 -17.18
N LYS A 95 -2.72 7.99 -18.29
CA LYS A 95 -4.13 7.58 -18.32
C LYS A 95 -4.33 6.13 -17.87
N ASP A 96 -3.45 5.20 -18.26
CA ASP A 96 -3.49 3.83 -17.76
C ASP A 96 -3.30 3.78 -16.23
N SER A 97 -2.44 4.63 -15.68
CA SER A 97 -2.21 4.73 -14.23
C SER A 97 -3.45 5.24 -13.48
N ILE A 98 -4.11 6.26 -14.02
CA ILE A 98 -5.36 6.83 -13.47
C ILE A 98 -6.47 5.76 -13.48
N ILE A 99 -6.70 5.12 -14.63
CA ILE A 99 -7.74 4.10 -14.79
C ILE A 99 -7.46 2.89 -13.88
N ALA A 100 -6.22 2.39 -13.86
CA ALA A 100 -5.83 1.30 -12.98
C ALA A 100 -6.08 1.63 -11.51
N THR A 101 -5.75 2.84 -11.09
CA THR A 101 -5.95 3.31 -9.71
C THR A 101 -7.42 3.30 -9.33
N ARG A 102 -8.30 3.84 -10.19
CA ARG A 102 -9.75 3.79 -9.98
C ARG A 102 -10.24 2.35 -9.80
N ILE A 103 -9.92 1.47 -10.75
CA ILE A 103 -10.36 0.06 -10.74
C ILE A 103 -9.90 -0.63 -9.46
N LEU A 104 -8.63 -0.44 -9.06
CA LEU A 104 -8.08 -1.05 -7.85
C LEU A 104 -8.76 -0.53 -6.58
N LYS A 105 -9.00 0.78 -6.49
CA LYS A 105 -9.69 1.38 -5.35
C LYS A 105 -11.14 0.90 -5.26
N ASP A 106 -11.88 0.91 -6.36
CA ASP A 106 -13.27 0.42 -6.44
C ASP A 106 -13.39 -1.09 -6.25
N ALA A 107 -12.32 -1.85 -6.46
CA ALA A 107 -12.22 -3.26 -6.09
C ALA A 107 -11.76 -3.47 -4.63
N GLY A 108 -11.57 -2.40 -3.87
CA GLY A 108 -11.23 -2.43 -2.45
C GLY A 108 -9.77 -2.76 -2.16
N LEU A 109 -8.89 -2.78 -3.17
CA LEU A 109 -7.47 -3.06 -3.00
C LEU A 109 -6.71 -1.81 -2.57
N LYS A 110 -5.62 -2.00 -1.83
CA LYS A 110 -4.66 -0.94 -1.53
C LYS A 110 -3.79 -0.66 -2.76
N VAL A 111 -3.49 0.59 -3.02
CA VAL A 111 -2.71 1.04 -4.18
C VAL A 111 -1.41 1.69 -3.72
N THR A 112 -0.29 1.14 -4.15
CA THR A 112 1.03 1.75 -3.97
C THR A 112 1.56 2.21 -5.32
N TYR A 113 2.13 3.40 -5.38
CA TYR A 113 2.89 3.81 -6.57
C TYR A 113 4.38 3.56 -6.39
N HIS A 114 4.99 3.04 -7.44
CA HIS A 114 6.42 3.08 -7.64
C HIS A 114 6.76 4.32 -8.45
N LEU A 115 7.42 5.30 -7.83
CA LEU A 115 7.84 6.55 -8.46
C LEU A 115 9.36 6.62 -8.56
N MET A 116 9.86 7.09 -9.70
CA MET A 116 11.28 7.15 -10.02
C MET A 116 11.69 8.57 -10.36
N PRO A 117 12.22 9.35 -9.41
CA PRO A 117 12.84 10.63 -9.74
C PRO A 117 14.14 10.42 -10.52
N GLY A 118 14.51 11.40 -11.33
CA GLY A 118 15.72 11.42 -12.15
C GLY A 118 15.65 10.53 -13.39
N LEU A 119 14.45 10.28 -13.95
CA LEU A 119 14.36 9.61 -15.25
C LEU A 119 14.95 10.50 -16.36
N PRO A 120 15.46 9.92 -17.48
CA PRO A 120 15.82 10.68 -18.68
C PRO A 120 14.72 11.66 -19.10
N GLY A 121 15.09 12.91 -19.33
CA GLY A 121 14.16 13.99 -19.66
C GLY A 121 13.47 14.64 -18.45
N SER A 122 13.66 14.13 -17.23
CA SER A 122 13.18 14.77 -16.00
C SER A 122 14.21 15.74 -15.41
N THR A 123 13.75 16.59 -14.50
CA THR A 123 14.54 17.49 -13.66
C THR A 123 14.06 17.39 -12.20
N PRO A 124 14.86 17.77 -11.20
CA PRO A 124 14.41 17.80 -9.80
C PRO A 124 13.11 18.59 -9.60
N GLU A 125 12.93 19.69 -10.34
CA GLU A 125 11.71 20.52 -10.32
C GLU A 125 10.52 19.77 -10.91
N LEU A 126 10.68 19.10 -12.06
CA LEU A 126 9.61 18.29 -12.65
C LEU A 126 9.25 17.11 -11.74
N ASP A 127 10.23 16.45 -11.14
CA ASP A 127 9.99 15.37 -10.19
C ASP A 127 9.23 15.87 -8.95
N PHE A 128 9.57 17.06 -8.44
CA PHE A 128 8.85 17.67 -7.33
C PHE A 128 7.39 17.96 -7.68
N GLU A 129 7.12 18.54 -8.85
CA GLU A 129 5.75 18.78 -9.33
C GLU A 129 4.99 17.46 -9.61
N ALA A 130 5.68 16.41 -10.06
CA ALA A 130 5.09 15.08 -10.20
C ALA A 130 4.62 14.51 -8.85
N PHE A 131 5.43 14.64 -7.79
CA PHE A 131 5.02 14.24 -6.45
C PHE A 131 3.82 15.04 -5.96
N LYS A 132 3.83 16.36 -6.17
CA LYS A 132 2.73 17.24 -5.78
C LYS A 132 1.43 16.83 -6.48
N THR A 133 1.49 16.61 -7.79
CA THR A 133 0.36 16.10 -8.60
C THR A 133 -0.19 14.79 -8.02
N VAL A 134 0.68 13.82 -7.72
CA VAL A 134 0.26 12.53 -7.13
C VAL A 134 -0.49 12.68 -5.78
N PHE A 135 -0.18 13.73 -5.01
CA PHE A 135 -0.81 13.96 -3.70
C PHE A 135 -2.08 14.79 -3.79
N GLU A 136 -2.10 15.78 -4.68
CA GLU A 136 -3.16 16.79 -4.76
C GLU A 136 -4.26 16.39 -5.73
N ASP A 137 -3.93 15.78 -6.87
CA ASP A 137 -4.89 15.40 -7.90
C ASP A 137 -5.68 14.14 -7.49
N PRO A 138 -7.02 14.20 -7.42
CA PRO A 138 -7.86 13.06 -7.04
C PRO A 138 -7.73 11.85 -7.95
N ASP A 139 -7.24 11.98 -9.18
CA ASP A 139 -7.07 10.85 -10.10
C ASP A 139 -5.96 9.86 -9.66
N PHE A 140 -5.05 10.31 -8.79
CA PHE A 140 -3.93 9.49 -8.30
C PHE A 140 -4.11 9.05 -6.83
N ARG A 141 -3.82 9.96 -5.88
CA ARG A 141 -3.90 9.78 -4.43
C ARG A 141 -3.66 8.32 -3.93
N PRO A 142 -2.45 7.75 -4.10
CA PRO A 142 -2.15 6.35 -3.74
C PRO A 142 -1.96 6.15 -2.24
N ASP A 143 -2.35 4.99 -1.69
CA ASP A 143 -2.21 4.71 -0.25
C ASP A 143 -0.75 4.60 0.23
N GLY A 144 0.18 4.34 -0.70
CA GLY A 144 1.59 4.23 -0.39
C GLY A 144 2.50 4.54 -1.56
N LEU A 145 3.78 4.75 -1.23
CA LEU A 145 4.83 5.06 -2.20
C LEU A 145 6.05 4.16 -2.00
N LYS A 146 6.64 3.73 -3.11
CA LYS A 146 8.04 3.29 -3.22
C LYS A 146 8.75 4.32 -4.08
N ILE A 147 9.71 5.04 -3.49
CA ILE A 147 10.42 6.11 -4.19
C ILE A 147 11.83 5.64 -4.50
N TYR A 148 12.11 5.31 -5.75
CA TYR A 148 13.40 4.77 -6.19
C TYR A 148 14.06 5.74 -7.16
N PRO A 149 15.01 6.57 -6.71
CA PRO A 149 15.83 7.38 -7.60
C PRO A 149 16.42 6.51 -8.71
N THR A 150 16.43 7.05 -9.92
CA THR A 150 16.90 6.32 -11.10
C THR A 150 18.38 5.99 -10.98
N LEU A 151 18.71 4.72 -11.22
CA LEU A 151 20.08 4.20 -11.16
C LEU A 151 20.53 3.78 -12.55
N VAL A 152 21.80 4.02 -12.87
CA VAL A 152 22.43 3.54 -14.09
C VAL A 152 23.08 2.20 -13.80
N LEU A 153 22.63 1.16 -14.50
CA LEU A 153 23.14 -0.21 -14.38
C LEU A 153 23.75 -0.67 -15.71
N PRO A 154 24.89 -1.39 -15.70
CA PRO A 154 25.49 -1.95 -16.90
C PRO A 154 24.49 -2.78 -17.72
N GLY A 155 24.58 -2.71 -19.05
CA GLY A 155 23.71 -3.45 -19.96
C GLY A 155 22.29 -2.89 -20.12
N SER A 156 22.01 -1.72 -19.55
CA SER A 156 20.77 -0.98 -19.80
C SER A 156 20.95 0.07 -20.90
N GLU A 157 19.88 0.42 -21.62
CA GLU A 157 19.92 1.53 -22.57
C GLU A 157 20.33 2.85 -21.89
N LEU A 158 19.92 3.04 -20.64
CA LEU A 158 20.31 4.20 -19.83
C LEU A 158 21.82 4.29 -19.60
N TYR A 159 22.52 3.15 -19.51
CA TYR A 159 23.98 3.12 -19.38
C TYR A 159 24.69 3.64 -20.64
N GLU A 160 24.16 3.34 -21.82
CA GLU A 160 24.71 3.87 -23.07
C GLU A 160 24.50 5.39 -23.18
N LEU A 161 23.32 5.89 -22.81
CA LEU A 161 23.06 7.34 -22.76
C LEU A 161 24.00 8.05 -21.77
N TRP A 162 24.20 7.44 -20.59
CA TRP A 162 25.12 7.97 -19.58
C TRP A 162 26.57 8.02 -20.10
N LYS A 163 27.05 6.96 -20.76
CA LYS A 163 28.39 6.90 -21.35
C LYS A 163 28.62 7.96 -22.43
N LYS A 164 27.59 8.31 -23.18
CA LYS A 164 27.63 9.38 -24.20
C LYS A 164 27.45 10.79 -23.63
N ALA A 165 27.32 10.92 -22.30
CA ALA A 165 26.98 12.17 -21.61
C ALA A 165 25.63 12.78 -22.03
N GLU A 166 24.73 11.99 -22.61
CA GLU A 166 23.36 12.38 -22.98
C GLU A 166 22.38 12.23 -21.81
N TYR A 167 22.81 11.61 -20.71
CA TYR A 167 22.06 11.50 -19.46
C TYR A 167 22.98 11.67 -18.25
N LYS A 168 22.52 12.47 -17.27
CA LYS A 168 23.18 12.63 -15.97
C LYS A 168 22.26 12.08 -14.88
N ALA A 169 22.77 11.11 -14.11
CA ALA A 169 22.04 10.60 -12.95
C ALA A 169 22.01 11.63 -11.82
N LEU A 170 20.95 11.60 -11.00
CA LEU A 170 20.89 12.42 -9.79
C LEU A 170 21.94 11.96 -8.78
N GLU A 171 22.66 12.92 -8.25
CA GLU A 171 23.58 12.73 -7.14
C GLU A 171 22.81 12.60 -5.82
N VAL A 172 23.48 12.03 -4.81
CA VAL A 172 22.85 11.75 -3.51
C VAL A 172 22.29 13.00 -2.84
N ASP A 173 22.98 14.14 -2.94
CA ASP A 173 22.57 15.39 -2.31
C ASP A 173 21.36 16.01 -3.04
N GLU A 174 21.29 15.89 -4.37
CA GLU A 174 20.12 16.32 -5.16
C GLU A 174 18.88 15.51 -4.77
N VAL A 175 19.03 14.19 -4.61
CA VAL A 175 17.94 13.32 -4.15
C VAL A 175 17.52 13.64 -2.72
N ILE A 176 18.48 13.91 -1.83
CA ILE A 176 18.18 14.29 -0.44
C ILE A 176 17.38 15.60 -0.42
N ASP A 177 17.80 16.60 -1.20
CA ASP A 177 17.12 17.89 -1.29
C ASP A 177 15.68 17.74 -1.79
N LEU A 178 15.51 17.06 -2.93
CA LEU A 178 14.20 16.75 -3.50
C LEU A 178 13.29 16.07 -2.47
N LEU A 179 13.79 15.03 -1.80
CA LEU A 179 12.97 14.30 -0.82
C LEU A 179 12.69 15.11 0.45
N CYS A 180 13.53 16.07 0.81
CA CYS A 180 13.26 17.01 1.91
C CYS A 180 12.17 18.02 1.54
N ARG A 181 12.04 18.39 0.25
CA ARG A 181 10.92 19.19 -0.26
C ARG A 181 9.63 18.37 -0.34
N VAL A 182 9.70 17.12 -0.79
CA VAL A 182 8.53 16.25 -1.00
C VAL A 182 7.92 15.76 0.30
N LYS A 183 8.73 15.29 1.27
CA LYS A 183 8.23 14.62 2.48
C LYS A 183 7.25 15.44 3.33
N PRO A 184 7.43 16.76 3.53
CA PRO A 184 6.46 17.59 4.25
C PRO A 184 5.07 17.67 3.59
N LEU A 185 5.01 17.52 2.26
CA LEU A 185 3.75 17.57 1.50
C LEU A 185 2.97 16.26 1.56
N ILE A 186 3.61 15.15 1.96
CA ILE A 186 2.98 13.82 1.94
C ILE A 186 1.77 13.81 2.90
N PRO A 187 0.56 13.54 2.40
CA PRO A 187 -0.63 13.47 3.23
C PRO A 187 -0.54 12.40 4.33
N LYS A 188 -1.28 12.63 5.42
CA LYS A 188 -1.28 11.77 6.62
C LYS A 188 -1.68 10.32 6.35
N TRP A 189 -2.48 10.10 5.31
CA TRP A 189 -2.99 8.80 4.90
C TRP A 189 -2.05 8.04 3.94
N ILE A 190 -0.94 8.62 3.48
CA ILE A 190 0.05 7.94 2.63
C ILE A 190 1.13 7.26 3.47
N ARG A 191 1.52 6.04 3.08
CA ARG A 191 2.67 5.33 3.64
C ARG A 191 3.85 5.25 2.67
N VAL A 192 4.96 5.92 2.99
CA VAL A 192 6.22 5.72 2.24
C VAL A 192 6.87 4.41 2.67
N MET A 193 6.72 3.37 1.84
CA MET A 193 7.20 2.01 2.07
C MET A 193 8.72 1.94 2.01
N ARG A 194 9.32 2.50 0.95
CA ARG A 194 10.76 2.47 0.70
C ARG A 194 11.22 3.76 0.03
N VAL A 195 12.48 4.11 0.29
CA VAL A 195 13.19 5.25 -0.29
C VAL A 195 14.55 4.66 -0.67
N GLN A 196 14.73 4.35 -1.96
CA GLN A 196 15.76 3.48 -2.56
C GLN A 196 15.37 2.00 -2.79
N ARG A 197 16.01 1.39 -3.79
CA ARG A 197 15.96 -0.05 -4.11
C ARG A 197 17.19 -0.75 -3.53
N ASP A 198 17.03 -2.03 -3.18
CA ASP A 198 18.13 -2.89 -2.71
C ASP A 198 18.92 -3.41 -3.92
N VAL A 199 19.79 -2.57 -4.50
CA VAL A 199 20.72 -2.94 -5.56
C VAL A 199 22.13 -2.94 -4.99
N PRO A 200 22.93 -4.02 -5.17
CA PRO A 200 24.33 -4.02 -4.75
C PRO A 200 25.09 -2.83 -5.34
N ALA A 201 25.76 -2.05 -4.49
CA ALA A 201 26.40 -0.79 -4.91
C ALA A 201 27.44 -0.98 -6.03
N GLN A 202 28.09 -2.14 -6.07
CA GLN A 202 29.07 -2.53 -7.09
C GLN A 202 28.47 -2.61 -8.50
N LEU A 203 27.15 -2.84 -8.62
CA LEU A 203 26.45 -2.89 -9.89
C LEU A 203 25.97 -1.51 -10.37
N ILE A 204 26.17 -0.45 -9.57
CA ILE A 204 25.67 0.90 -9.86
C ILE A 204 26.77 1.72 -10.55
N SER A 205 26.63 1.93 -11.85
CA SER A 205 27.55 2.75 -12.64
C SER A 205 27.42 4.25 -12.33
N ALA A 206 26.20 4.74 -12.10
CA ALA A 206 25.93 6.11 -11.67
C ALA A 206 24.59 6.23 -10.92
N GLY A 207 24.44 7.31 -10.13
CA GLY A 207 23.31 7.55 -9.23
C GLY A 207 23.59 7.18 -7.77
N VAL A 208 22.55 7.13 -6.95
CA VAL A 208 22.68 6.95 -5.49
C VAL A 208 23.21 5.55 -5.13
N ARG A 209 24.46 5.49 -4.63
CA ARG A 209 25.10 4.25 -4.15
C ARG A 209 24.92 3.97 -2.66
N LYS A 210 24.52 4.97 -1.87
CA LYS A 210 24.36 4.83 -0.41
C LYS A 210 23.14 3.94 -0.09
N SER A 211 23.32 3.02 0.86
CA SER A 211 22.29 2.07 1.29
C SER A 211 21.42 2.57 2.46
N ASN A 212 21.65 3.78 2.95
CA ASN A 212 20.95 4.38 4.08
C ASN A 212 20.26 5.71 3.70
N LEU A 213 19.78 5.86 2.46
CA LEU A 213 19.19 7.11 1.96
C LEU A 213 18.02 7.59 2.81
N ARG A 214 17.22 6.66 3.37
CA ARG A 214 16.11 7.03 4.25
C ARG A 214 16.61 7.72 5.52
N GLU A 215 17.65 7.18 6.17
CA GLU A 215 18.25 7.79 7.36
C GLU A 215 18.77 9.20 7.03
N LEU A 216 19.54 9.33 5.95
CA LEU A 216 20.11 10.62 5.52
C LEU A 216 19.04 11.69 5.29
N VAL A 217 17.94 11.33 4.61
CA VAL A 217 16.82 12.26 4.39
C VAL A 217 16.13 12.65 5.70
N LEU A 218 16.00 11.73 6.66
CA LEU A 218 15.37 12.04 7.94
C LEU A 218 16.25 12.93 8.82
N GLU A 219 17.57 12.72 8.80
CA GLU A 219 18.55 13.59 9.45
C GLU A 219 18.53 15.00 8.85
N GLU A 220 18.50 15.08 7.51
CA GLU A 220 18.46 16.36 6.81
C GLU A 220 17.14 17.11 7.07
N LEU A 221 15.99 16.42 7.06
CA LEU A 221 14.72 17.02 7.47
C LEU A 221 14.80 17.62 8.87
N LYS A 222 15.41 16.90 9.82
CA LYS A 222 15.61 17.38 11.20
C LYS A 222 16.50 18.62 11.22
N ARG A 223 17.61 18.63 10.47
CA ARG A 223 18.52 19.77 10.34
C ARG A 223 17.81 21.01 9.79
N ARG A 224 16.90 20.83 8.83
CA ARG A 224 16.08 21.91 8.23
C ARG A 224 14.86 22.31 9.06
N GLY A 225 14.62 21.68 10.22
CA GLY A 225 13.42 21.94 11.03
C GLY A 225 12.11 21.47 10.39
N LEU A 226 12.18 20.59 9.38
CA LEU A 226 11.04 20.07 8.64
C LEU A 226 10.54 18.76 9.24
N LYS A 227 9.24 18.48 9.09
CA LYS A 227 8.60 17.25 9.58
C LYS A 227 7.87 16.53 8.46
N CYS A 228 7.90 15.21 8.50
CA CYS A 228 7.11 14.35 7.60
C CYS A 228 5.94 13.74 8.38
N ARG A 229 4.73 13.91 7.87
CA ARG A 229 3.49 13.40 8.50
C ARG A 229 2.94 12.13 7.85
N CYS A 230 3.70 11.49 6.95
CA CYS A 230 3.29 10.20 6.38
C CYS A 230 3.16 9.12 7.47
N ILE A 231 2.36 8.08 7.22
CA ILE A 231 2.12 6.95 8.14
C ILE A 231 3.44 6.42 8.71
N ARG A 232 4.42 6.10 7.84
CA ARG A 232 5.68 5.44 8.24
C ARG A 232 6.53 6.24 9.23
N CYS A 233 6.39 7.57 9.26
CA CYS A 233 7.09 8.47 10.17
C CYS A 233 6.39 8.58 11.53
N ARG A 234 5.09 8.29 11.59
CA ARG A 234 4.23 8.44 12.77
C ARG A 234 3.85 7.12 13.44
N GLU A 235 3.97 5.98 12.75
CA GLU A 235 3.65 4.64 13.30
C GLU A 235 4.29 4.44 14.70
N VAL A 236 3.47 4.23 15.73
CA VAL A 236 3.93 4.11 17.13
C VAL A 236 4.93 2.97 17.33
N GLY A 237 4.75 1.84 16.64
CA GLY A 237 5.70 0.71 16.72
C GLY A 237 7.10 1.06 16.23
N ILE A 238 7.22 1.93 15.22
CA ILE A 238 8.52 2.42 14.73
C ILE A 238 9.07 3.48 15.68
N ALA A 239 8.22 4.37 16.20
CA ALA A 239 8.63 5.37 17.18
C ALA A 239 9.20 4.72 18.44
N MET A 240 8.55 3.68 18.95
CA MET A 240 9.02 2.91 20.09
C MET A 240 10.38 2.27 19.80
N LEU A 241 10.50 1.54 18.67
CA LEU A 241 11.72 0.82 18.33
C LEU A 241 12.93 1.73 18.04
N LYS A 242 12.72 2.83 17.30
CA LYS A 242 13.82 3.71 16.84
C LYS A 242 14.09 4.91 17.75
N ARG A 243 13.11 5.35 18.53
CA ARG A 243 13.19 6.60 19.33
C ARG A 243 12.87 6.39 20.80
N GLY A 244 12.44 5.20 21.23
CA GLY A 244 12.01 4.95 22.61
C GLY A 244 10.73 5.68 23.01
N ILE A 245 9.96 6.21 22.04
CA ILE A 245 8.75 7.01 22.30
C ILE A 245 7.51 6.14 22.13
N THR A 246 6.65 6.12 23.14
CA THR A 246 5.32 5.48 23.11
C THR A 246 4.23 6.55 23.16
N ALA A 247 3.03 6.20 22.67
CA ALA A 247 1.87 7.10 22.76
C ALA A 247 1.30 7.15 24.18
N LYS A 248 0.83 8.32 24.59
CA LYS A 248 0.20 8.58 25.87
C LYS A 248 -1.32 8.40 25.79
N PRO A 249 -1.94 7.46 26.53
CA PRO A 249 -3.37 7.15 26.43
C PRO A 249 -4.31 8.37 26.51
N GLU A 250 -4.00 9.33 27.36
CA GLU A 250 -4.75 10.57 27.58
C GLU A 250 -4.79 11.49 26.35
N ASN A 251 -3.80 11.39 25.47
CA ASN A 251 -3.70 12.17 24.24
C ASN A 251 -4.31 11.46 23.02
N VAL A 252 -4.74 10.20 23.17
CA VAL A 252 -5.21 9.38 22.06
C VAL A 252 -6.61 9.81 21.64
N LYS A 253 -6.72 10.33 20.41
CA LYS A 253 -7.98 10.72 19.79
C LYS A 253 -8.28 9.88 18.57
N LEU A 254 -9.56 9.64 18.34
CA LEU A 254 -10.09 9.15 17.08
C LEU A 254 -10.20 10.35 16.12
N LEU A 255 -9.59 10.25 14.95
CA LEU A 255 -9.62 11.27 13.91
C LEU A 255 -10.18 10.67 12.61
N VAL A 256 -10.87 11.49 11.83
CA VAL A 256 -11.45 11.13 10.55
C VAL A 256 -11.03 12.17 9.52
N GLU A 257 -10.36 11.74 8.46
CA GLU A 257 -9.96 12.59 7.32
C GLU A 257 -10.62 12.04 6.05
N LYS A 258 -11.38 12.88 5.35
CA LYS A 258 -12.09 12.52 4.12
C LYS A 258 -11.44 13.21 2.93
N TYR A 259 -11.27 12.49 1.83
CA TYR A 259 -10.73 13.05 0.60
C TYR A 259 -11.28 12.33 -0.63
N GLU A 260 -11.50 13.08 -1.70
CA GLU A 260 -11.88 12.50 -2.98
C GLU A 260 -10.71 11.72 -3.57
N ALA A 261 -10.96 10.55 -4.15
CA ALA A 261 -9.97 9.87 -4.96
C ALA A 261 -10.63 8.94 -5.96
N SER A 262 -10.23 9.09 -7.22
CA SER A 262 -10.67 8.28 -8.35
C SER A 262 -12.20 8.21 -8.39
N MET A 263 -12.84 9.38 -8.42
CA MET A 263 -14.30 9.56 -8.48
C MET A 263 -15.11 8.97 -7.31
N GLY A 264 -14.45 8.54 -6.24
CA GLY A 264 -15.06 8.08 -5.00
C GLY A 264 -14.55 8.89 -3.80
N ILE A 265 -15.00 8.52 -2.61
CA ILE A 265 -14.57 9.17 -1.37
C ILE A 265 -13.78 8.16 -0.53
N GLU A 266 -12.57 8.53 -0.14
CA GLU A 266 -11.81 7.82 0.88
C GLU A 266 -12.03 8.47 2.24
N VAL A 267 -12.19 7.64 3.26
CA VAL A 267 -12.35 8.02 4.65
C VAL A 267 -11.25 7.31 5.44
N PHE A 268 -10.24 8.07 5.86
CA PHE A 268 -9.14 7.62 6.68
C PHE A 268 -9.49 7.84 8.16
N VAL A 269 -9.78 6.76 8.86
CA VAL A 269 -10.12 6.76 10.28
C VAL A 269 -8.90 6.32 11.07
N SER A 270 -8.45 7.08 12.06
CA SER A 270 -7.21 6.77 12.80
C SER A 270 -7.30 7.06 14.28
N PHE A 271 -6.60 6.26 15.08
CA PHE A 271 -6.25 6.62 16.45
C PHE A 271 -4.84 7.21 16.48
N GLU A 272 -4.74 8.45 16.96
CA GLU A 272 -3.47 9.19 17.02
C GLU A 272 -3.26 9.80 18.43
N ASP A 273 -2.03 9.75 18.94
CA ASP A 273 -1.59 10.69 19.97
C ASP A 273 -1.37 12.05 19.31
N VAL A 274 -2.27 13.00 19.59
CA VAL A 274 -2.28 14.29 18.89
C VAL A 274 -1.21 15.27 19.36
N ILE A 275 -0.58 15.01 20.51
CA ILE A 275 0.49 15.85 21.06
C ILE A 275 1.85 15.39 20.52
N GLN A 276 2.08 14.07 20.49
CA GLN A 276 3.32 13.48 20.02
C GLN A 276 3.32 13.15 18.52
N ASP A 277 2.18 13.34 17.83
CA ASP A 277 1.96 13.01 16.41
C ASP A 277 2.29 11.53 16.10
N LEU A 278 1.77 10.62 16.94
CA LEU A 278 1.98 9.18 16.82
C LEU A 278 0.71 8.46 16.38
N LEU A 279 0.82 7.66 15.33
CA LEU A 279 -0.26 6.85 14.77
C LEU A 279 -0.29 5.45 15.41
N ILE A 280 -1.38 5.14 16.10
CA ILE A 280 -1.59 3.88 16.82
C ILE A 280 -2.27 2.83 15.92
N GLY A 281 -3.19 3.26 15.07
CA GLY A 281 -3.87 2.39 14.13
C GLY A 281 -4.82 3.17 13.24
N PHE A 282 -5.18 2.60 12.11
CA PHE A 282 -6.05 3.24 11.14
C PHE A 282 -6.88 2.22 10.34
N ALA A 283 -7.94 2.73 9.73
CA ALA A 283 -8.79 2.05 8.77
C ALA A 283 -8.97 2.93 7.52
N ARG A 284 -9.04 2.28 6.35
CA ARG A 284 -9.35 2.92 5.07
C ARG A 284 -10.72 2.45 4.61
N LEU A 285 -11.73 3.30 4.79
CA LEU A 285 -13.07 3.09 4.27
C LEU A 285 -13.20 3.84 2.94
N ARG A 286 -13.73 3.18 1.92
CA ARG A 286 -14.05 3.81 0.63
C ARG A 286 -15.54 3.75 0.36
N ILE A 287 -16.06 4.89 -0.07
CA ILE A 287 -17.33 5.02 -0.78
C ILE A 287 -16.98 4.92 -2.28
N PRO A 288 -17.31 3.79 -2.94
CA PRO A 288 -16.86 3.53 -4.30
C PRO A 288 -17.43 4.53 -5.30
N SER A 289 -16.74 4.67 -6.44
CA SER A 289 -17.27 5.46 -7.55
C SER A 289 -18.49 4.78 -8.19
N GLN A 290 -19.23 5.52 -9.01
CA GLN A 290 -20.31 4.95 -9.82
C GLN A 290 -19.83 3.93 -10.87
N LEU A 291 -18.51 3.88 -11.13
CA LEU A 291 -17.88 2.99 -12.10
C LEU A 291 -17.31 1.72 -11.46
N ALA A 292 -17.65 1.42 -10.21
CA ALA A 292 -17.23 0.18 -9.55
C ALA A 292 -17.77 -1.04 -10.32
N HIS A 293 -16.87 -1.91 -10.79
CA HIS A 293 -17.22 -3.00 -11.72
C HIS A 293 -17.60 -4.32 -11.01
N ARG A 294 -17.17 -4.48 -9.76
CA ARG A 294 -17.39 -5.69 -8.96
C ARG A 294 -18.88 -5.84 -8.62
N PRO A 295 -19.53 -6.98 -8.96
CA PRO A 295 -20.99 -7.13 -8.80
C PRO A 295 -21.46 -7.10 -7.34
N GLU A 296 -20.56 -7.40 -6.40
CA GLU A 296 -20.84 -7.35 -4.95
C GLU A 296 -20.85 -5.90 -4.43
N VAL A 297 -20.14 -5.01 -5.12
CA VAL A 297 -20.00 -3.59 -4.81
C VAL A 297 -21.18 -2.83 -5.42
N GLY A 298 -22.37 -3.09 -4.89
CA GLY A 298 -23.58 -2.38 -5.29
C GLY A 298 -23.65 -0.95 -4.77
N ARG A 299 -24.66 -0.19 -5.21
CA ARG A 299 -24.89 1.23 -4.84
C ARG A 299 -24.95 1.53 -3.34
N LYS A 300 -25.26 0.53 -2.52
CA LYS A 300 -25.37 0.63 -1.05
C LYS A 300 -24.22 -0.07 -0.31
N ALA A 301 -23.11 -0.33 -0.99
CA ALA A 301 -21.94 -0.99 -0.45
C ALA A 301 -20.77 -0.01 -0.20
N ALA A 302 -20.12 -0.16 0.95
CA ALA A 302 -18.84 0.46 1.25
C ALA A 302 -17.73 -0.60 1.27
N LEU A 303 -16.48 -0.15 1.10
CA LEU A 303 -15.31 -1.01 1.10
C LEU A 303 -14.36 -0.65 2.25
N LEU A 304 -14.14 -1.56 3.18
CA LEU A 304 -13.02 -1.51 4.11
C LEU A 304 -11.78 -2.09 3.41
N ARG A 305 -10.93 -1.19 2.90
CA ARG A 305 -9.73 -1.49 2.10
C ARG A 305 -8.54 -1.91 2.95
N GLU A 306 -8.46 -1.35 4.16
CA GLU A 306 -7.41 -1.66 5.12
C GLU A 306 -7.90 -1.48 6.55
N LEU A 307 -7.49 -2.36 7.44
CA LEU A 307 -7.51 -2.16 8.88
C LEU A 307 -6.13 -2.54 9.42
N LYS A 308 -5.48 -1.62 10.12
CA LYS A 308 -4.12 -1.81 10.63
C LYS A 308 -3.98 -1.22 12.02
N VAL A 309 -3.53 -2.03 12.98
CA VAL A 309 -3.04 -1.54 14.27
C VAL A 309 -1.51 -1.57 14.24
N CYS A 310 -0.91 -0.42 14.51
CA CYS A 310 0.53 -0.19 14.51
C CYS A 310 1.08 -0.58 15.89
N GLY A 311 1.72 -1.74 15.95
CA GLY A 311 2.37 -2.25 17.16
C GLY A 311 3.22 -3.46 16.81
N PRO A 312 4.06 -3.95 17.74
CA PRO A 312 4.79 -5.18 17.54
C PRO A 312 3.83 -6.30 17.11
N GLN A 313 4.20 -7.07 16.09
CA GLN A 313 3.41 -8.21 15.64
C GLN A 313 3.44 -9.28 16.72
N ILE A 314 2.32 -9.50 17.39
CA ILE A 314 2.18 -10.55 18.40
C ILE A 314 1.42 -11.72 17.75
N PRO A 315 1.79 -12.99 18.02
CA PRO A 315 1.04 -14.14 17.53
C PRO A 315 -0.44 -14.09 17.91
N VAL A 316 -1.32 -14.52 17.01
CA VAL A 316 -2.77 -14.57 17.24
C VAL A 316 -3.07 -15.41 18.48
N GLY A 317 -3.70 -14.80 19.50
CA GLY A 317 -4.11 -15.48 20.74
C GLY A 317 -3.15 -15.32 21.93
N VAL A 318 -1.96 -14.75 21.73
CA VAL A 318 -1.04 -14.42 22.82
C VAL A 318 -1.36 -13.04 23.37
N ARG A 319 -1.58 -12.93 24.68
CA ARG A 319 -1.76 -11.64 25.38
C ARG A 319 -0.40 -11.18 25.89
N THR A 320 0.08 -10.01 25.45
CA THR A 320 1.13 -9.29 26.17
C THR A 320 0.57 -7.98 26.71
N VAL A 321 1.04 -7.57 27.89
CA VAL A 321 0.60 -6.37 28.61
C VAL A 321 0.98 -5.08 27.84
N GLU A 322 1.96 -5.15 26.94
CA GLU A 322 2.60 -3.99 26.31
C GLU A 322 2.19 -3.74 24.84
N GLY A 323 1.38 -4.62 24.22
CA GLY A 323 1.03 -4.52 22.81
C GLY A 323 -0.21 -3.67 22.51
N TRP A 324 -0.08 -2.63 21.68
CA TRP A 324 -1.21 -1.80 21.19
C TRP A 324 -2.31 -2.59 20.46
N GLN A 325 -1.99 -3.78 19.93
CA GLN A 325 -2.95 -4.66 19.24
C GLN A 325 -4.06 -5.20 20.17
N HIS A 326 -3.85 -5.24 21.50
CA HIS A 326 -4.80 -5.79 22.46
C HIS A 326 -5.68 -4.74 23.16
N LYS A 327 -5.45 -3.44 22.95
CA LYS A 327 -6.24 -2.35 23.55
C LYS A 327 -7.57 -2.08 22.82
N GLY A 328 -8.07 -3.05 22.04
CA GLY A 328 -9.36 -2.94 21.34
C GLY A 328 -9.39 -1.92 20.19
N PHE A 329 -8.27 -1.29 19.81
CA PHE A 329 -8.25 -0.27 18.74
C PHE A 329 -8.76 -0.81 17.40
N GLY A 330 -8.45 -2.06 17.04
CA GLY A 330 -8.97 -2.67 15.82
C GLY A 330 -10.50 -2.78 15.83
N ALA A 331 -11.08 -3.19 16.96
CA ALA A 331 -12.54 -3.27 17.12
C ALA A 331 -13.19 -1.89 17.09
N ARG A 332 -12.59 -0.89 17.76
CA ARG A 332 -13.07 0.50 17.78
C ARG A 332 -13.03 1.14 16.39
N LEU A 333 -11.95 0.92 15.64
CA LEU A 333 -11.84 1.36 14.24
C LEU A 333 -12.90 0.69 13.37
N LEU A 334 -13.12 -0.62 13.56
CA LEU A 334 -14.12 -1.37 12.81
C LEU A 334 -15.55 -0.87 13.11
N ASN A 335 -15.86 -0.59 14.37
CA ASN A 335 -17.15 -0.01 14.76
C ASN A 335 -17.33 1.39 14.17
N GLU A 336 -16.29 2.22 14.15
CA GLU A 336 -16.39 3.57 13.59
C GLU A 336 -16.60 3.55 12.08
N VAL A 337 -15.92 2.67 11.32
CA VAL A 337 -16.17 2.57 9.88
C VAL A 337 -17.57 2.03 9.58
N GLU A 338 -18.10 1.13 10.40
CA GLU A 338 -19.49 0.67 10.29
C GLU A 338 -20.48 1.81 10.55
N ARG A 339 -20.22 2.62 11.60
CA ARG A 339 -21.01 3.81 11.94
C ARG A 339 -20.99 4.82 10.80
N ILE A 340 -19.82 5.23 10.33
CA ILE A 340 -19.68 6.20 9.22
C ILE A 340 -20.40 5.71 7.97
N ALA A 341 -20.18 4.46 7.56
CA ALA A 341 -20.82 3.90 6.37
C ALA A 341 -22.35 3.94 6.49
N LYS A 342 -22.91 3.60 7.66
CA LYS A 342 -24.36 3.57 7.89
C LYS A 342 -24.95 4.97 8.05
N GLU A 343 -24.42 5.76 8.97
CA GLU A 343 -25.06 7.00 9.45
C GLU A 343 -24.76 8.19 8.55
N GLU A 344 -23.56 8.26 7.96
CA GLU A 344 -23.15 9.42 7.15
C GLU A 344 -23.38 9.22 5.66
N TYR A 345 -23.39 7.97 5.18
CA TYR A 345 -23.54 7.65 3.75
C TYR A 345 -24.76 6.76 3.42
N ASP A 346 -25.59 6.40 4.41
CA ASP A 346 -26.77 5.52 4.25
C ASP A 346 -26.43 4.24 3.47
N LEU A 347 -25.28 3.63 3.75
CA LEU A 347 -24.86 2.36 3.18
C LEU A 347 -25.34 1.21 4.06
N ARG A 348 -25.66 0.09 3.43
CA ARG A 348 -26.29 -1.09 4.07
C ARG A 348 -25.42 -2.32 4.05
N LEU A 349 -24.29 -2.26 3.35
CA LEU A 349 -23.35 -3.36 3.20
C LEU A 349 -21.92 -2.84 3.38
N LEU A 350 -21.15 -3.48 4.25
CA LEU A 350 -19.72 -3.26 4.34
C LEU A 350 -18.99 -4.51 3.86
N LEU A 351 -18.20 -4.36 2.81
CA LEU A 351 -17.31 -5.38 2.27
C LEU A 351 -15.88 -5.11 2.73
N VAL A 352 -15.13 -6.16 3.02
CA VAL A 352 -13.78 -6.06 3.57
C VAL A 352 -12.80 -6.83 2.69
N THR A 353 -11.77 -6.12 2.23
CA THR A 353 -10.60 -6.73 1.58
C THR A 353 -9.71 -7.35 2.66
N SER A 354 -9.90 -8.64 2.90
CA SER A 354 -9.23 -9.38 3.96
C SER A 354 -8.20 -10.34 3.40
N GLY A 355 -6.97 -10.29 3.92
CA GLY A 355 -5.99 -11.34 3.68
C GLY A 355 -6.54 -12.70 4.13
N ILE A 356 -6.18 -13.77 3.43
CA ILE A 356 -6.73 -15.13 3.66
C ILE A 356 -6.65 -15.52 5.14
N GLY A 357 -5.47 -15.38 5.73
CA GLY A 357 -5.19 -15.67 7.13
C GLY A 357 -5.79 -14.70 8.15
N ALA A 358 -6.32 -13.56 7.69
CA ALA A 358 -6.97 -12.55 8.51
C ALA A 358 -8.50 -12.68 8.55
N LYS A 359 -9.12 -13.49 7.67
CA LYS A 359 -10.57 -13.72 7.65
C LYS A 359 -11.17 -14.14 9.00
N PRO A 360 -10.52 -15.00 9.82
CA PRO A 360 -11.04 -15.35 11.15
C PRO A 360 -11.21 -14.16 12.09
N TYR A 361 -10.37 -13.11 11.97
CA TYR A 361 -10.50 -11.90 12.78
C TYR A 361 -11.85 -11.24 12.53
N TYR A 362 -12.22 -11.02 11.26
CA TYR A 362 -13.48 -10.39 10.91
C TYR A 362 -14.70 -11.25 11.27
N ARG A 363 -14.57 -12.59 11.24
CA ARG A 363 -15.64 -13.50 11.71
C ARG A 363 -16.01 -13.28 13.18
N ALA A 364 -15.03 -12.96 14.01
CA ALA A 364 -15.28 -12.64 15.43
C ALA A 364 -16.13 -11.36 15.61
N PHE A 365 -16.19 -10.49 14.60
CA PHE A 365 -17.01 -9.26 14.59
C PHE A 365 -18.30 -9.40 13.77
N GLY A 366 -18.72 -10.64 13.47
CA GLY A 366 -19.98 -10.93 12.78
C GLY A 366 -19.91 -10.87 11.25
N TYR A 367 -18.72 -10.70 10.65
CA TYR A 367 -18.56 -10.77 9.21
C TYR A 367 -18.60 -12.21 8.71
N ARG A 368 -19.11 -12.40 7.49
CA ARG A 368 -19.16 -13.71 6.82
C ARG A 368 -18.47 -13.61 5.47
N LYS A 369 -17.99 -14.73 4.91
CA LYS A 369 -17.46 -14.73 3.54
C LYS A 369 -18.60 -14.45 2.57
N TYR A 370 -18.42 -13.51 1.64
CA TYR A 370 -19.42 -13.24 0.61
C TYR A 370 -19.44 -14.42 -0.39
N PRO A 371 -20.61 -14.95 -0.78
CA PRO A 371 -20.70 -16.09 -1.69
C PRO A 371 -19.96 -15.83 -3.02
N ASN A 372 -19.15 -16.78 -3.46
CA ASN A 372 -18.38 -16.70 -4.72
C ASN A 372 -17.50 -15.45 -4.87
N SER A 373 -17.07 -14.86 -3.75
CA SER A 373 -16.34 -13.60 -3.74
C SER A 373 -15.16 -13.64 -2.75
N PRO A 374 -14.08 -12.87 -2.97
CA PRO A 374 -12.94 -12.79 -2.06
C PRO A 374 -13.27 -12.10 -0.72
N TYR A 375 -14.29 -11.22 -0.69
CA TYR A 375 -14.56 -10.32 0.42
C TYR A 375 -15.17 -11.03 1.63
N MET A 376 -14.90 -10.45 2.81
CA MET A 376 -15.76 -10.64 3.98
C MET A 376 -16.83 -9.55 3.97
N TYR A 377 -18.05 -9.84 4.40
CA TYR A 377 -19.13 -8.85 4.43
C TYR A 377 -19.92 -8.85 5.73
N LYS A 378 -20.52 -7.71 6.02
CA LYS A 378 -21.52 -7.53 7.07
C LYS A 378 -22.61 -6.60 6.57
N ARG A 379 -23.87 -6.97 6.81
CA ARG A 379 -25.01 -6.07 6.58
C ARG A 379 -25.10 -5.09 7.73
N LEU A 380 -25.15 -3.81 7.42
CA LEU A 380 -25.31 -2.73 8.38
C LEU A 380 -26.81 -2.57 8.62
N ARG A 381 -27.28 -2.98 9.80
CA ARG A 381 -28.68 -2.84 10.22
C ARG A 381 -28.85 -1.51 10.93
#